data_AF-A0A397T4H5-F1
#
_entry.id   AF-A0A397T4H5-F1
#
_cell.length_a   1.000
_cell.length_b   1.000
_cell.length_c   1.000
_cell.angle_alpha   90.00
_cell.angle_beta   90.00
_cell.angle_gamma   90.00
#
_symmetry.space_group_name_H-M   'P 1'
#
loop_
_entity.id
_entity.type
_entity.pdbx_description
1 polymer ?
#
loop_
_entity_poly.entity_id
_entity_poly.type
_entity_poly.pdbx_seq_one_letter_code
_entity_poly.pdbx_strand_id
1 'polypeptide(L)'
;MTTKEHTKSIENSNINDVTYFDNKPILDIIILLQEYYKKSEEHNINTKIKIGKLEDENEGIYNLINNPQKFNVDASNYIKLSQSNKELQEKFDSLSSQLETKNKEIDRLSLINENNTHLIEAKEIDIKNLEKINSNLKAETLKYQFALGAATTYQLGDNDKNNSVRLNEDIERLQDTLEDYVTNLRTKTKINYKKINNLLIRYHCNLKMNARMKDLTLIKALLQRYVIDYIYEKSLNYFENINNIDISQSLESEINFKVKEL
;
A
#
# COMPACT_ATOMS: atom_id res chain seq x y z
N MET A 1 71.58 61.56 -67.82
CA MET A 1 72.83 61.21 -67.09
C MET A 1 73.17 59.78 -67.48
N THR A 2 73.60 59.49 -68.72
CA THR A 2 74.98 59.61 -69.25
C THR A 2 76.05 59.09 -68.29
N THR A 3 76.57 57.90 -68.57
CA THR A 3 77.99 57.69 -68.91
C THR A 3 78.17 56.34 -69.64
N LYS A 4 78.60 56.45 -70.90
CA LYS A 4 79.26 55.44 -71.73
C LYS A 4 80.76 55.49 -71.39
N GLU A 5 81.43 54.35 -71.31
CA GLU A 5 82.86 54.16 -71.66
C GLU A 5 82.96 52.71 -72.20
N HIS A 6 83.21 52.45 -73.49
CA HIS A 6 84.51 52.52 -74.22
C HIS A 6 85.61 51.79 -73.42
N THR A 7 86.29 50.74 -73.85
CA THR A 7 86.77 50.21 -75.15
C THR A 7 87.40 48.83 -74.77
N LYS A 8 87.76 47.87 -75.62
CA LYS A 8 88.56 47.94 -76.84
C LYS A 8 88.66 46.51 -77.39
N SER A 9 88.36 46.34 -78.67
CA SER A 9 88.75 45.18 -79.46
C SER A 9 90.27 45.17 -79.65
N ILE A 10 90.91 44.01 -79.54
CA ILE A 10 92.21 43.73 -80.15
C ILE A 10 92.08 42.42 -80.92
N GLU A 11 92.23 42.54 -82.23
CA GLU A 11 92.35 41.48 -83.21
C GLU A 11 93.72 40.79 -83.16
N ASN A 12 93.72 39.56 -83.68
CA ASN A 12 94.82 38.88 -84.37
C ASN A 12 96.07 38.48 -83.58
N SER A 13 96.30 37.17 -83.50
CA SER A 13 97.35 36.57 -84.32
C SER A 13 97.18 35.05 -84.44
N ASN A 14 96.86 34.62 -85.66
CA ASN A 14 97.11 33.27 -86.14
C ASN A 14 98.62 33.00 -86.03
N ILE A 15 99.02 32.04 -85.20
CA ILE A 15 100.37 31.46 -85.20
C ILE A 15 100.18 29.95 -85.33
N ASN A 16 99.82 29.54 -86.53
CA ASN A 16 100.34 28.29 -87.07
C ASN A 16 101.81 28.53 -87.44
N ASP A 17 102.60 27.53 -87.15
CA ASP A 17 104.01 27.30 -87.49
C ASP A 17 105.12 27.75 -86.53
N VAL A 18 106.00 26.77 -86.32
CA VAL A 18 107.40 26.84 -85.90
C VAL A 18 107.67 26.74 -84.39
N THR A 19 107.71 25.52 -83.86
CA THR A 19 108.96 24.75 -83.57
C THR A 19 108.78 23.74 -82.45
N TYR A 20 109.23 22.51 -82.70
CA TYR A 20 109.65 21.57 -81.68
C TYR A 20 110.70 22.23 -80.77
N PHE A 21 110.29 22.64 -79.57
CA PHE A 21 111.20 22.92 -78.46
C PHE A 21 110.62 22.30 -77.18
N ASP A 22 111.39 21.42 -76.56
CA ASP A 22 111.13 20.78 -75.27
C ASP A 22 110.96 21.84 -74.16
N ASN A 23 109.72 22.23 -73.86
CA ASN A 23 109.39 23.08 -72.70
C ASN A 23 108.14 22.57 -71.96
N LYS A 24 108.16 21.25 -71.68
CA LYS A 24 107.21 20.51 -70.84
C LYS A 24 106.78 21.24 -69.54
N PRO A 25 107.67 21.95 -68.80
CA PRO A 25 107.29 22.56 -67.51
C PRO A 25 106.27 23.69 -67.63
N ILE A 26 106.29 24.47 -68.71
CA ILE A 26 105.37 25.62 -68.88
C ILE A 26 103.97 25.13 -69.24
N LEU A 27 103.87 24.09 -70.07
CA LEU A 27 102.60 23.46 -70.42
C LEU A 27 101.95 22.81 -69.19
N ASP A 28 102.74 22.15 -68.34
CA ASP A 28 102.26 21.56 -67.09
C ASP A 28 101.70 22.64 -66.12
N ILE A 29 102.34 23.83 -66.05
CA ILE A 29 101.85 24.96 -65.24
C ILE A 29 100.52 25.52 -65.79
N ILE A 30 100.37 25.64 -67.11
CA ILE A 30 99.13 26.12 -67.74
C ILE A 30 97.98 25.15 -67.48
N ILE A 31 98.23 23.83 -67.57
CA ILE A 31 97.24 22.79 -67.26
C ILE A 31 96.82 22.87 -65.79
N LEU A 32 97.77 22.99 -64.85
CA LEU A 32 97.46 23.13 -63.41
C LEU A 32 96.63 24.38 -63.09
N LEU A 33 96.91 25.51 -63.75
CA LEU A 33 96.12 26.73 -63.59
C LEU A 33 94.69 26.55 -64.13
N GLN A 34 94.53 25.92 -65.29
CA GLN A 34 93.22 25.62 -65.87
C GLN A 34 92.40 24.68 -64.97
N GLU A 35 93.02 23.63 -64.43
CA GLU A 35 92.38 22.72 -63.47
C GLU A 35 91.97 23.45 -62.18
N TYR A 36 92.82 24.33 -61.65
CA TYR A 36 92.50 25.14 -60.48
C TYR A 36 91.31 26.08 -60.73
N TYR A 37 91.30 26.80 -61.87
CA TYR A 37 90.19 27.67 -62.23
C TYR A 37 88.88 26.89 -62.39
N LYS A 38 88.91 25.75 -63.08
CA LYS A 38 87.74 24.88 -63.24
C LYS A 38 87.20 24.39 -61.90
N LYS A 39 88.08 23.95 -61.01
CA LYS A 39 87.71 23.49 -59.66
C LYS A 39 87.13 24.62 -58.79
N SER A 40 87.67 25.83 -58.92
CA SER A 40 87.16 27.02 -58.24
C SER A 40 85.76 27.41 -58.75
N GLU A 41 85.54 27.33 -60.06
CA GLU A 41 84.24 27.60 -60.68
C GLU A 41 83.18 26.58 -60.28
N GLU A 42 83.53 25.28 -60.29
CA GLU A 42 82.69 24.21 -59.77
C GLU A 42 82.33 24.42 -58.28
N HIS A 43 83.30 24.84 -57.47
CA HIS A 43 83.07 25.15 -56.05
C HIS A 43 82.10 26.33 -55.87
N ASN A 44 82.23 27.38 -56.68
CA ASN A 44 81.35 28.55 -56.64
C ASN A 44 79.91 28.17 -57.04
N ILE A 45 79.74 27.40 -58.12
CA ILE A 45 78.43 26.89 -58.55
C ILE A 45 77.77 26.08 -57.42
N ASN A 46 78.52 25.17 -56.79
CA ASN A 46 77.99 24.33 -55.71
C ASN A 46 77.62 25.15 -54.47
N THR A 47 78.40 26.18 -54.15
CA THR A 47 78.10 27.12 -53.05
C THR A 47 76.82 27.89 -53.33
N LYS A 48 76.63 28.37 -54.56
CA LYS A 48 75.42 29.09 -54.97
C LYS A 48 74.17 28.22 -54.90
N ILE A 49 74.27 26.95 -55.30
CA ILE A 49 73.18 25.97 -55.14
C ILE A 49 72.83 25.76 -53.66
N LYS A 50 73.84 25.68 -52.80
CA LYS A 50 73.64 25.49 -51.36
C LYS A 50 73.01 26.71 -50.69
N ILE A 51 73.40 27.91 -51.11
CA ILE A 51 72.78 29.17 -50.66
C ILE A 51 71.30 29.21 -51.06
N GLY A 52 70.98 28.90 -52.33
CA GLY A 52 69.57 28.89 -52.77
C GLY A 52 68.71 27.91 -51.96
N LYS A 53 69.22 26.70 -51.66
CA LYS A 53 68.51 25.74 -50.80
C LYS A 53 68.27 26.27 -49.38
N LEU A 54 69.24 26.97 -48.80
CA LEU A 54 69.11 27.56 -47.47
C LEU A 54 68.14 28.76 -47.47
N GLU A 55 68.09 29.52 -48.56
CA GLU A 55 67.12 30.60 -48.74
C GLU A 55 65.69 30.04 -48.84
N ASP A 56 65.47 28.99 -49.63
CA ASP A 56 64.17 28.29 -49.74
C ASP A 56 63.73 27.70 -48.38
N GLU A 57 64.65 27.07 -47.64
CA GLU A 57 64.38 26.55 -46.29
C GLU A 57 64.02 27.67 -45.30
N ASN A 58 64.74 28.80 -45.34
CA ASN A 58 64.46 29.96 -44.50
C ASN A 58 63.10 30.61 -44.83
N GLU A 59 62.72 30.67 -46.11
CA GLU A 59 61.40 31.14 -46.52
C GLU A 59 60.29 30.21 -46.02
N GLY A 60 60.51 28.89 -46.08
CA GLY A 60 59.62 27.90 -45.50
C GLY A 60 59.43 28.08 -43.99
N ILE A 61 60.52 28.31 -43.25
CA ILE A 61 60.49 28.57 -41.81
C ILE A 61 59.78 29.90 -41.51
N TYR A 62 60.06 30.96 -42.27
CA TYR A 62 59.43 32.27 -42.08
C TYR A 62 57.90 32.20 -42.26
N ASN A 63 57.43 31.45 -43.25
CA ASN A 63 56.00 31.23 -43.50
C ASN A 63 55.33 30.40 -42.40
N LEU A 64 56.03 29.44 -41.80
CA LEU A 64 55.53 28.68 -40.65
C LEU A 64 55.41 29.55 -39.39
N ILE A 65 56.38 30.44 -39.15
CA ILE A 65 56.40 31.35 -37.99
C ILE A 65 55.33 32.44 -38.12
N ASN A 66 55.16 33.01 -39.32
CA ASN A 66 54.24 34.13 -39.56
C ASN A 66 52.81 33.75 -39.93
N ASN A 67 52.44 32.47 -39.80
CA ASN A 67 51.05 32.02 -39.94
C ASN A 67 50.43 31.65 -38.56
N PRO A 68 50.26 32.63 -37.64
CA PRO A 68 49.82 32.40 -36.26
C PRO A 68 48.36 31.91 -36.15
N GLN A 69 47.59 31.96 -37.25
CA GLN A 69 46.20 31.54 -37.25
C GLN A 69 46.04 30.04 -36.98
N LYS A 70 46.89 29.18 -37.52
CA LYS A 70 46.76 27.72 -37.37
C LYS A 70 47.14 27.26 -35.95
N PHE A 71 48.26 27.77 -35.41
CA PHE A 71 48.68 27.50 -34.03
C PHE A 71 47.70 28.00 -32.98
N ASN A 72 47.07 29.17 -33.21
CA ASN A 72 46.08 29.73 -32.28
C ASN A 72 44.76 28.94 -32.27
N VAL A 73 44.30 28.47 -33.44
CA VAL A 73 43.10 27.64 -33.53
C VAL A 73 43.26 26.29 -32.83
N ASP A 74 44.41 25.63 -32.99
CA ASP A 74 44.69 24.35 -32.32
C ASP A 74 44.80 24.51 -30.81
N ALA A 75 45.45 25.59 -30.34
CA ALA A 75 45.50 25.93 -28.90
C ALA A 75 44.10 26.27 -28.33
N SER A 76 43.29 27.03 -29.07
CA SER A 76 41.91 27.37 -28.69
C SER A 76 41.03 26.13 -28.59
N ASN A 77 41.14 25.20 -29.55
CA ASN A 77 40.43 23.93 -29.53
C ASN A 77 40.86 23.04 -28.35
N TYR A 78 42.15 23.01 -28.04
CA TYR A 78 42.67 22.27 -26.89
C TYR A 78 42.12 22.83 -25.55
N ILE A 79 42.07 24.16 -25.40
CA ILE A 79 41.50 24.81 -24.20
C ILE A 79 40.02 24.47 -24.05
N LYS A 80 39.24 24.56 -25.13
CA LYS A 80 37.81 24.18 -25.13
C LYS A 80 37.60 22.72 -24.77
N LEU A 81 38.43 21.83 -25.32
CA LEU A 81 38.38 20.40 -25.03
C LEU A 81 38.73 20.12 -23.55
N SER A 82 39.75 20.79 -23.01
CA SER A 82 40.13 20.68 -21.60
C SER A 82 39.02 21.16 -20.67
N GLN A 83 38.38 22.28 -20.97
CA GLN A 83 37.21 22.78 -20.20
C GLN A 83 36.04 21.80 -20.27
N SER A 84 35.71 21.30 -21.46
CA SER A 84 34.64 20.31 -21.63
C SER A 84 34.93 19.02 -20.85
N ASN A 85 36.17 18.53 -20.89
CA ASN A 85 36.58 17.36 -20.10
C ASN A 85 36.48 17.60 -18.60
N LYS A 86 36.81 18.82 -18.13
CA LYS A 86 36.65 19.19 -16.73
C LYS A 86 35.17 19.19 -16.31
N GLU A 87 34.30 19.78 -17.11
CA GLU A 87 32.84 19.76 -16.86
C GLU A 87 32.28 18.33 -16.86
N LEU A 88 32.75 17.48 -17.79
CA LEU A 88 32.40 16.07 -17.83
C LEU A 88 32.84 15.33 -16.57
N GLN A 89 34.04 15.59 -16.08
CA GLN A 89 34.56 15.00 -14.84
C GLN A 89 33.71 15.42 -13.63
N GLU A 90 33.41 16.71 -13.49
CA GLU A 90 32.57 17.22 -12.40
C GLU A 90 31.16 16.61 -12.42
N LYS A 91 30.57 16.45 -13.61
CA LYS A 91 29.29 15.74 -13.77
C LYS A 91 29.41 14.27 -13.39
N PHE A 92 30.47 13.59 -13.82
CA PHE A 92 30.70 12.19 -13.48
C PHE A 92 30.82 11.98 -11.97
N ASP A 93 31.60 12.82 -11.29
CA ASP A 93 31.80 12.74 -9.83
C ASP A 93 30.48 13.01 -9.07
N SER A 94 29.68 13.96 -9.55
CA SER A 94 28.35 14.24 -9.01
C SER A 94 27.38 13.05 -9.19
N LEU A 95 27.32 12.46 -10.39
CA LEU A 95 26.49 11.28 -10.64
C LEU A 95 26.95 10.08 -9.80
N SER A 96 28.26 9.88 -9.67
CA SER A 96 28.83 8.79 -8.89
C SER A 96 28.46 8.92 -7.41
N SER A 97 28.53 10.14 -6.86
CA SER A 97 28.09 10.45 -5.50
C SER A 97 26.59 10.20 -5.30
N GLN A 98 25.76 10.61 -6.26
CA GLN A 98 24.32 10.36 -6.22
C GLN A 98 24.01 8.85 -6.25
N LEU A 99 24.71 8.09 -7.09
CA LEU A 99 24.54 6.65 -7.19
C LEU A 99 24.91 5.95 -5.87
N GLU A 100 25.99 6.37 -5.22
CA GLU A 100 26.36 5.85 -3.90
C GLU A 100 25.29 6.13 -2.84
N THR A 101 24.73 7.35 -2.82
CA THR A 101 23.65 7.68 -1.88
C THR A 101 22.39 6.86 -2.13
N LYS A 102 22.05 6.62 -3.40
CA LYS A 102 20.88 5.81 -3.77
C LYS A 102 21.07 4.33 -3.43
N ASN A 103 22.28 3.80 -3.59
CA ASN A 103 22.58 2.43 -3.16
C ASN A 103 22.43 2.26 -1.64
N LYS A 104 22.93 3.21 -0.84
CA LYS A 104 22.73 3.19 0.63
C LYS A 104 21.25 3.26 1.01
N GLU A 105 20.45 4.01 0.26
CA GLU A 105 19.00 4.09 0.45
C GLU A 105 18.30 2.76 0.12
N ILE A 106 18.71 2.11 -0.98
CA ILE A 106 18.23 0.77 -1.37
C ILE A 106 18.55 -0.26 -0.28
N ASP A 107 19.78 -0.30 0.22
CA ASP A 107 20.20 -1.24 1.27
C ASP A 107 19.36 -1.06 2.54
N ARG A 108 19.13 0.21 2.93
CA ARG A 108 18.29 0.54 4.07
C ARG A 108 16.84 0.09 3.88
N LEU A 109 16.27 0.33 2.70
CA LEU A 109 14.90 -0.10 2.37
C LEU A 109 14.79 -1.62 2.33
N SER A 110 15.81 -2.32 1.82
CA SER A 110 15.86 -3.79 1.80
C SER A 110 15.81 -4.36 3.21
N LEU A 111 16.61 -3.81 4.13
CA LEU A 111 16.62 -4.24 5.53
C LEU A 111 15.28 -4.00 6.24
N ILE A 112 14.64 -2.86 5.96
CA ILE A 112 13.30 -2.56 6.49
C ILE A 112 12.28 -3.57 5.95
N ASN A 113 12.38 -3.93 4.68
CA ASN A 113 11.45 -4.86 4.05
C ASN A 113 11.60 -6.29 4.61
N GLU A 114 12.83 -6.75 4.84
CA GLU A 114 13.09 -8.04 5.53
C GLU A 114 12.49 -8.07 6.93
N ASN A 115 12.72 -7.01 7.73
CA ASN A 115 12.15 -6.91 9.08
C ASN A 115 10.61 -6.91 9.06
N ASN A 116 10.01 -6.18 8.11
CA ASN A 116 8.55 -6.17 7.94
C ASN A 116 8.02 -7.55 7.54
N THR A 117 8.75 -8.28 6.71
CA THR A 117 8.37 -9.65 6.28
C THR A 117 8.32 -10.58 7.49
N HIS A 118 9.37 -10.58 8.32
CA HIS A 118 9.38 -11.38 9.56
C HIS A 118 8.29 -10.97 10.55
N LEU A 119 7.98 -9.69 10.67
CA LEU A 119 6.89 -9.22 11.53
C LEU A 119 5.52 -9.69 11.04
N ILE A 120 5.30 -9.72 9.72
CA ILE A 120 4.07 -10.23 9.11
C ILE A 120 3.93 -11.73 9.39
N GLU A 121 4.99 -12.51 9.16
CA GLU A 121 5.00 -13.95 9.44
C GLU A 121 4.67 -14.27 10.91
N ALA A 122 5.26 -13.52 11.85
CA ALA A 122 4.98 -13.67 13.27
C ALA A 122 3.51 -13.37 13.59
N LYS A 123 2.96 -12.28 13.03
CA LYS A 123 1.54 -11.91 13.23
C LYS A 123 0.57 -12.90 12.61
N GLU A 124 0.90 -13.52 11.48
CA GLU A 124 0.08 -14.57 10.87
C GLU A 124 0.00 -15.82 11.76
N ILE A 125 1.11 -16.18 12.43
CA ILE A 125 1.12 -17.27 13.41
C ILE A 125 0.21 -16.93 14.60
N ASP A 126 0.30 -15.71 15.12
CA ASP A 126 -0.55 -15.25 16.22
C ASP A 126 -2.04 -15.28 15.84
N ILE A 127 -2.39 -14.82 14.64
CA ILE A 127 -3.77 -14.85 14.13
C ILE A 127 -4.29 -16.29 14.07
N LYS A 128 -3.53 -17.22 13.49
CA LYS A 128 -3.92 -18.64 13.42
C LYS A 128 -4.12 -19.26 14.82
N ASN A 129 -3.25 -18.91 15.77
CA ASN A 129 -3.37 -19.36 17.16
C ASN A 129 -4.64 -18.81 17.81
N LEU A 130 -4.94 -17.52 17.65
CA LEU A 130 -6.14 -16.89 18.18
C LEU A 130 -7.42 -17.45 17.56
N GLU A 131 -7.43 -17.70 16.25
CA GLU A 131 -8.57 -18.35 15.58
C GLU A 131 -8.84 -19.75 16.14
N LYS A 132 -7.78 -20.53 16.37
CA LYS A 132 -7.89 -21.86 16.98
C LYS A 132 -8.45 -21.78 18.40
N ILE A 133 -7.95 -20.85 19.22
CA ILE A 133 -8.45 -20.63 20.59
C ILE A 133 -9.93 -20.23 20.56
N ASN A 134 -10.30 -19.29 19.68
CA ASN A 134 -11.67 -18.80 19.58
C ASN A 134 -12.63 -19.92 19.12
N SER A 135 -12.20 -20.76 18.17
CA SER A 135 -12.97 -21.93 17.74
C SER A 135 -13.20 -22.91 18.89
N ASN A 136 -12.17 -23.19 19.69
CA ASN A 136 -12.29 -24.06 20.86
C ASN A 136 -13.23 -23.48 21.91
N LEU A 137 -13.12 -22.19 22.24
CA LEU A 137 -14.00 -21.50 23.19
C LEU A 137 -15.45 -21.51 22.71
N LYS A 138 -15.69 -21.34 21.41
CA LYS A 138 -17.03 -21.43 20.83
C LYS A 138 -17.60 -22.83 20.96
N ALA A 139 -16.81 -23.86 20.68
CA ALA A 139 -17.22 -25.25 20.85
C ALA A 139 -17.56 -25.57 22.32
N GLU A 140 -16.75 -25.06 23.25
CA GLU A 140 -16.96 -25.23 24.69
C GLU A 140 -18.21 -24.48 25.17
N THR A 141 -18.42 -23.25 24.71
CA THR A 141 -19.62 -22.46 25.00
C THR A 141 -20.88 -23.17 24.50
N LEU A 142 -20.86 -23.72 23.28
CA LEU A 142 -21.97 -24.50 22.75
C LEU A 142 -22.23 -25.75 23.58
N LYS A 143 -21.18 -26.44 24.04
CA LYS A 143 -21.31 -27.60 24.92
C LYS A 143 -21.97 -27.23 26.24
N TYR A 144 -21.56 -26.14 26.89
CA TYR A 144 -22.19 -25.69 28.13
C TYR A 144 -23.61 -25.18 27.90
N GLN A 145 -23.88 -24.46 26.82
CA GLN A 145 -25.22 -24.00 26.48
C GLN A 145 -26.15 -25.19 26.23
N PHE A 146 -25.68 -26.23 25.55
CA PHE A 146 -26.43 -27.46 25.35
C PHE A 146 -26.69 -28.19 26.67
N ALA A 147 -25.67 -28.33 27.52
CA ALA A 147 -25.81 -28.98 28.82
C ALA A 147 -26.74 -28.19 29.76
N LEU A 148 -26.64 -26.86 29.75
CA LEU A 148 -27.52 -25.98 30.50
C LEU A 148 -28.94 -26.07 29.96
N GLY A 149 -29.12 -26.01 28.64
CA GLY A 149 -30.41 -26.21 27.98
C GLY A 149 -31.03 -27.55 28.34
N ALA A 150 -30.24 -28.63 28.37
CA ALA A 150 -30.72 -29.95 28.79
C ALA A 150 -31.06 -30.02 30.29
N ALA A 151 -30.37 -29.25 31.15
CA ALA A 151 -30.62 -29.21 32.58
C ALA A 151 -31.77 -28.27 32.97
N THR A 152 -31.98 -27.17 32.24
CA THR A 152 -33.05 -26.19 32.47
C THR A 152 -34.32 -26.55 31.73
N THR A 153 -34.21 -27.21 30.58
CA THR A 153 -35.33 -27.88 29.94
C THR A 153 -35.49 -29.21 30.64
N TYR A 154 -36.13 -29.18 31.82
CA TYR A 154 -37.04 -30.27 32.13
C TYR A 154 -38.02 -30.30 30.96
N GLN A 155 -37.74 -31.12 29.93
CA GLN A 155 -38.78 -31.53 28.99
C GLN A 155 -39.75 -32.34 29.83
N LEU A 156 -40.65 -31.63 30.48
CA LEU A 156 -41.91 -32.12 30.97
C LEU A 156 -42.54 -32.74 29.73
N GLY A 157 -42.42 -34.06 29.58
CA GLY A 157 -42.88 -34.76 28.37
C GLY A 157 -44.34 -34.40 28.07
N ASP A 158 -44.86 -34.69 26.89
CA ASP A 158 -46.27 -34.38 26.56
C ASP A 158 -47.29 -34.95 27.57
N ASN A 159 -46.86 -35.93 28.38
CA ASN A 159 -47.63 -36.54 29.46
C ASN A 159 -47.51 -35.85 30.83
N ASP A 160 -46.55 -34.95 30.99
CA ASP A 160 -46.30 -34.21 32.22
C ASP A 160 -47.36 -33.11 32.41
N LYS A 161 -47.86 -32.98 33.64
CA LYS A 161 -48.92 -32.03 33.99
C LYS A 161 -48.47 -30.57 33.91
N ASN A 162 -47.17 -30.27 33.97
CA ASN A 162 -46.65 -28.90 33.96
C ASN A 162 -46.16 -28.43 32.57
N ASN A 163 -46.41 -29.17 31.48
CA ASN A 163 -46.07 -28.70 30.13
C ASN A 163 -46.84 -27.41 29.79
N SER A 164 -46.13 -26.36 29.36
CA SER A 164 -46.72 -25.06 28.97
C SER A 164 -47.79 -25.19 27.88
N VAL A 165 -47.75 -26.23 27.04
CA VAL A 165 -48.79 -26.51 26.04
C VAL A 165 -50.11 -26.86 26.73
N ARG A 166 -50.08 -27.61 27.83
CA ARG A 166 -51.29 -28.00 28.59
C ARG A 166 -51.90 -26.85 29.37
N LEU A 167 -51.10 -25.91 29.87
CA LEU A 167 -51.63 -24.71 30.52
C LEU A 167 -52.49 -23.90 29.54
N ASN A 168 -52.06 -23.77 28.29
CA ASN A 168 -52.85 -23.10 27.27
C ASN A 168 -54.14 -23.85 26.98
N GLU A 169 -54.09 -25.19 26.84
CA GLU A 169 -55.29 -26.02 26.67
C GLU A 169 -56.25 -25.92 27.88
N ASP A 170 -55.73 -25.86 29.10
CA ASP A 170 -56.53 -25.71 30.32
C ASP A 170 -57.18 -24.33 30.41
N ILE A 171 -56.47 -23.27 29.99
CA ILE A 171 -57.03 -21.92 29.89
C ILE A 171 -58.14 -21.89 28.85
N GLU A 172 -57.95 -22.49 27.67
CA GLU A 172 -58.96 -22.60 26.62
C GLU A 172 -60.19 -23.35 27.12
N ARG A 173 -60.01 -24.52 27.75
CA ARG A 173 -61.11 -25.30 28.35
C ARG A 173 -61.88 -24.52 29.41
N LEU A 174 -61.17 -23.74 30.24
CA LEU A 174 -61.79 -22.89 31.26
C LEU A 174 -62.63 -21.78 30.60
N GLN A 175 -62.11 -21.16 29.53
CA GLN A 175 -62.84 -20.14 28.77
C GLN A 175 -64.13 -20.72 28.18
N ASP A 176 -64.07 -21.87 27.51
CA ASP A 176 -65.24 -22.55 26.93
C ASP A 176 -66.27 -22.89 28.03
N THR A 177 -65.81 -23.42 29.17
CA THR A 177 -66.68 -23.76 30.30
C THR A 177 -67.36 -22.52 30.89
N LEU A 178 -66.64 -21.40 30.99
CA LEU A 178 -67.19 -20.13 31.47
C LEU A 178 -68.17 -19.52 30.48
N GLU A 179 -67.94 -19.68 29.17
CA GLU A 179 -68.87 -19.28 28.13
C GLU A 179 -70.15 -20.10 28.19
N ASP A 180 -70.06 -21.43 28.32
CA ASP A 180 -71.22 -22.32 28.47
C ASP A 180 -72.04 -22.00 29.73
N TYR A 181 -71.36 -21.73 30.84
CA TYR A 181 -72.01 -21.37 32.11
C TYR A 181 -72.94 -20.16 31.96
N VAL A 182 -72.49 -19.13 31.24
CA VAL A 182 -73.26 -17.90 31.06
C VAL A 182 -74.14 -17.89 29.80
N THR A 183 -73.88 -18.76 28.83
CA THR A 183 -74.69 -18.91 27.61
C THR A 183 -76.11 -19.37 27.89
N ASN A 184 -76.29 -20.14 28.98
CA ASN A 184 -77.60 -20.58 29.45
C ASN A 184 -78.47 -19.47 30.07
N LEU A 185 -77.96 -18.24 30.22
CA LEU A 185 -78.73 -17.06 30.60
C LEU A 185 -79.62 -16.57 29.43
N ARG A 186 -80.53 -17.43 28.96
CA ARG A 186 -81.56 -17.09 27.95
C ARG A 186 -82.57 -16.10 28.53
N THR A 187 -83.32 -15.43 27.65
CA THR A 187 -84.29 -14.37 27.98
C THR A 187 -85.35 -14.73 29.02
N LYS A 188 -85.60 -16.03 29.25
CA LYS A 188 -86.58 -16.56 30.22
C LYS A 188 -86.00 -16.88 31.61
N THR A 189 -84.69 -16.71 31.82
CA THR A 189 -84.02 -17.00 33.09
C THR A 189 -84.35 -15.93 34.13
N LYS A 190 -84.78 -16.32 35.33
CA LYS A 190 -85.07 -15.38 36.41
C LYS A 190 -83.76 -14.88 37.04
N ILE A 191 -83.40 -13.64 36.74
CA ILE A 191 -82.17 -13.02 37.26
C ILE A 191 -82.45 -12.32 38.60
N ASN A 192 -81.61 -12.58 39.60
CA ASN A 192 -81.67 -11.87 40.87
C ASN A 192 -80.90 -10.54 40.79
N TYR A 193 -81.59 -9.47 40.39
CA TYR A 193 -80.98 -8.14 40.23
C TYR A 193 -80.40 -7.56 41.51
N LYS A 194 -80.86 -7.96 42.70
CA LYS A 194 -80.27 -7.53 43.97
C LYS A 194 -78.83 -8.03 44.10
N LYS A 195 -78.59 -9.31 43.81
CA LYS A 195 -77.25 -9.90 43.85
C LYS A 195 -76.35 -9.34 42.75
N ILE A 196 -76.88 -9.12 41.54
CA ILE A 196 -76.13 -8.50 40.44
C ILE A 196 -75.69 -7.07 40.80
N ASN A 197 -76.57 -6.25 41.37
CA ASN A 197 -76.20 -4.90 41.80
C ASN A 197 -75.14 -4.91 42.90
N ASN A 198 -75.18 -5.87 43.83
CA ASN A 198 -74.11 -6.04 44.82
C ASN A 198 -72.76 -6.38 44.15
N LEU A 199 -72.75 -7.22 43.11
CA LEU A 199 -71.54 -7.51 42.34
C LEU A 199 -71.02 -6.30 41.57
N LEU A 200 -71.91 -5.51 40.96
CA LEU A 200 -71.53 -4.26 40.29
C LEU A 200 -70.86 -3.29 41.27
N ILE A 201 -71.41 -3.14 42.49
CA ILE A 201 -70.81 -2.34 43.55
C ILE A 201 -69.46 -2.91 43.98
N ARG A 202 -69.34 -4.24 44.15
CA ARG A 202 -68.07 -4.92 44.50
C ARG A 202 -66.96 -4.60 43.49
N TYR A 203 -67.29 -4.49 42.21
CA TYR A 203 -66.33 -4.15 41.14
C TYR A 203 -66.29 -2.66 40.80
N HIS A 204 -66.82 -1.79 41.67
CA HIS A 204 -66.83 -0.33 41.51
C HIS A 204 -67.50 0.16 40.21
N CYS A 205 -68.49 -0.57 39.70
CA CYS A 205 -69.30 -0.16 38.56
C CYS A 205 -70.45 0.75 39.01
N ASN A 206 -70.49 1.98 38.49
CA ASN A 206 -71.56 2.97 38.76
C ASN A 206 -72.82 2.70 37.91
N LEU A 207 -73.35 1.48 37.98
CA LEU A 207 -74.52 1.04 37.21
C LEU A 207 -75.53 0.36 38.13
N LYS A 208 -76.82 0.57 37.87
CA LYS A 208 -77.91 -0.08 38.59
C LYS A 208 -78.83 -0.80 37.62
N MET A 209 -78.83 -2.12 37.68
CA MET A 209 -79.68 -2.98 36.87
C MET A 209 -81.02 -3.25 37.53
N ASN A 210 -82.06 -3.34 36.71
CA ASN A 210 -83.40 -3.75 37.10
C ASN A 210 -84.09 -4.46 35.92
N ALA A 211 -85.30 -4.98 36.13
CA ALA A 211 -86.00 -5.73 35.10
C ALA A 211 -86.28 -4.92 33.81
N ARG A 212 -86.32 -3.58 33.88
CA ARG A 212 -86.52 -2.67 32.74
C ARG A 212 -85.21 -2.27 32.07
N MET A 213 -84.12 -2.18 32.83
CA MET A 213 -82.77 -1.83 32.37
C MET A 213 -81.84 -3.02 32.62
N LYS A 214 -82.02 -4.08 31.84
CA LYS A 214 -81.18 -5.28 31.88
C LYS A 214 -80.26 -5.30 30.66
N ASP A 215 -78.96 -5.36 30.91
CA ASP A 215 -77.98 -5.70 29.89
C ASP A 215 -77.50 -7.12 30.16
N LEU A 216 -78.01 -8.08 29.37
CA LEU A 216 -77.67 -9.48 29.53
C LEU A 216 -76.19 -9.74 29.26
N THR A 217 -75.58 -9.01 28.34
CA THR A 217 -74.16 -9.15 28.00
C THR A 217 -73.30 -8.73 29.18
N LEU A 218 -73.62 -7.59 29.79
CA LEU A 218 -72.91 -7.13 30.98
C LEU A 218 -73.14 -8.06 32.18
N ILE A 219 -74.35 -8.62 32.35
CA ILE A 219 -74.61 -9.62 33.40
C ILE A 219 -73.77 -10.88 33.17
N LYS A 220 -73.65 -11.37 31.93
CA LYS A 220 -72.82 -12.52 31.59
C LYS A 220 -71.35 -12.26 31.94
N ALA A 221 -70.80 -11.13 31.51
CA ALA A 221 -69.42 -10.75 31.81
C ALA A 221 -69.16 -10.61 33.32
N LEU A 222 -70.11 -10.01 34.06
CA LEU A 222 -70.02 -9.85 35.51
C LEU A 222 -69.96 -11.19 36.25
N LEU A 223 -70.74 -12.17 35.78
CA LEU A 223 -70.76 -13.52 36.34
C LEU A 223 -69.49 -14.29 35.99
N GLN A 224 -68.98 -14.20 34.75
CA GLN A 224 -67.70 -14.79 34.36
C GLN A 224 -66.56 -14.26 35.24
N ARG A 225 -66.47 -12.93 35.42
CA ARG A 225 -65.48 -12.31 36.30
C ARG A 225 -65.58 -12.83 37.73
N TYR A 226 -66.79 -12.92 38.27
CA TYR A 226 -66.99 -13.44 39.63
C TYR A 226 -66.51 -14.89 39.80
N VAL A 227 -66.71 -15.75 38.79
CA VAL A 227 -66.21 -17.13 38.85
C VAL A 227 -64.68 -17.16 38.78
N ILE A 228 -64.06 -16.33 37.95
CA ILE A 228 -62.58 -16.22 37.88
C ILE A 228 -62.02 -15.75 39.23
N ASP A 229 -62.57 -14.69 39.82
CA ASP A 229 -62.13 -14.17 41.11
C ASP A 229 -62.31 -15.23 42.21
N TYR A 230 -63.40 -16.00 42.18
CA TYR A 230 -63.62 -17.10 43.10
C TYR A 230 -62.58 -18.22 42.95
N ILE A 231 -62.27 -18.63 41.71
CA ILE A 231 -61.21 -19.62 41.43
C ILE A 231 -59.88 -19.10 41.95
N TYR A 232 -59.54 -17.85 41.64
CA TYR A 232 -58.30 -17.22 42.08
C TYR A 232 -58.17 -17.19 43.61
N GLU A 233 -59.20 -16.71 44.32
CA GLU A 233 -59.22 -16.71 45.79
C GLU A 233 -59.07 -18.13 46.35
N LYS A 234 -59.74 -19.13 45.78
CA LYS A 234 -59.63 -20.53 46.24
C LYS A 234 -58.26 -21.12 45.97
N SER A 235 -57.65 -20.82 44.82
CA SER A 235 -56.31 -21.25 44.47
C SER A 235 -55.27 -20.63 45.39
N LEU A 236 -55.34 -19.31 45.64
CA LEU A 236 -54.46 -18.64 46.61
C LEU A 236 -54.55 -19.29 47.99
N ASN A 237 -55.76 -19.46 48.51
CA ASN A 237 -55.98 -20.11 49.80
C ASN A 237 -55.41 -21.55 49.82
N TYR A 238 -55.54 -22.31 48.73
CA TYR A 238 -54.98 -23.65 48.63
C TYR A 238 -53.46 -23.63 48.75
N PHE A 239 -52.77 -22.79 47.96
CA PHE A 239 -51.32 -22.69 47.97
C PHE A 239 -50.75 -22.07 49.26
N GLU A 240 -51.44 -21.08 49.85
CA GLU A 240 -51.04 -20.51 51.14
C GLU A 240 -51.17 -21.51 52.29
N ASN A 241 -52.20 -22.36 52.27
CA ASN A 241 -52.36 -23.41 53.28
C ASN A 241 -51.34 -24.54 53.12
N ILE A 242 -50.90 -24.85 51.91
CA ILE A 242 -49.80 -25.81 51.68
C ILE A 242 -48.49 -25.30 52.28
N ASN A 243 -48.19 -24.00 52.18
CA ASN A 243 -46.99 -23.41 52.77
C ASN A 243 -46.99 -23.43 54.32
N ASN A 244 -48.15 -23.65 54.96
CA ASN A 244 -48.31 -23.73 56.42
C ASN A 244 -48.34 -25.17 56.94
N ILE A 245 -48.31 -26.17 56.06
CA ILE A 245 -48.27 -27.57 56.43
C ILE A 245 -46.84 -28.05 56.24
N ASP A 246 -46.21 -28.48 57.34
CA ASP A 246 -44.87 -29.10 57.38
C ASP A 246 -44.90 -30.50 56.73
N ILE A 247 -45.27 -30.58 55.45
CA ILE A 247 -45.16 -31.77 54.61
C ILE A 247 -44.03 -31.49 53.63
N SER A 248 -42.87 -32.01 54.00
CA SER A 248 -41.60 -31.96 53.26
C SER A 248 -41.59 -32.62 51.87
N GLN A 249 -42.72 -32.77 51.17
CA GLN A 249 -42.79 -33.63 49.97
C GLN A 249 -43.80 -33.20 48.89
N SER A 250 -44.04 -31.91 48.66
CA SER A 250 -44.62 -31.47 47.37
C SER A 250 -43.59 -30.72 46.53
N LEU A 251 -43.47 -31.12 45.26
CA LEU A 251 -42.71 -30.42 44.21
C LEU A 251 -43.04 -28.92 44.15
N GLU A 252 -44.28 -28.54 44.46
CA GLU A 252 -44.74 -27.15 44.42
C GLU A 252 -44.10 -26.31 45.53
N SER A 253 -43.87 -26.91 46.71
CA SER A 253 -43.20 -26.24 47.85
C SER A 253 -41.72 -26.03 47.58
N GLU A 254 -41.08 -27.01 46.93
CA GLU A 254 -39.65 -26.94 46.57
C GLU A 254 -39.38 -25.89 45.47
N ILE A 255 -40.26 -25.79 44.47
CA ILE A 255 -40.18 -24.75 43.43
C ILE A 255 -40.30 -23.35 44.05
N ASN A 256 -41.28 -23.15 44.94
CA ASN A 256 -41.52 -21.84 45.56
C ASN A 256 -40.38 -21.41 46.50
N PHE A 257 -39.70 -22.37 47.15
CA PHE A 257 -38.51 -22.10 47.94
C PHE A 257 -37.34 -21.64 47.06
N LYS A 258 -37.04 -22.36 45.97
CA LYS A 258 -35.92 -22.03 45.08
C LYS A 258 -36.10 -20.70 44.33
N VAL A 259 -37.33 -20.31 44.00
CA VAL A 259 -37.61 -19.01 43.37
C VAL A 259 -37.31 -17.84 44.31
N LYS A 260 -37.40 -18.02 45.64
CA LYS A 260 -37.07 -16.98 46.62
C LYS A 260 -35.57 -16.82 46.89
N GLU A 261 -34.74 -17.79 46.49
CA GLU A 261 -33.27 -17.72 46.62
C GLU A 261 -32.58 -17.01 45.45
N LEU A 262 -33.28 -16.78 44.32
CA LEU A 262 -32.80 -16.02 43.16
C LEU A 262 -33.11 -14.53 43.30
#